data_AF-A0A6N7QXN7-F1
#
_entry.id   AF-A0A6N7QXN7-F1
#
_cell.length_a   1.000
_cell.length_b   1.000
_cell.length_c   1.000
_cell.angle_alpha   90.00
_cell.angle_beta   90.00
_cell.angle_gamma   90.00
#
_symmetry.space_group_name_H-M   'P 1'
#
loop_
_entity.id
_entity.type
_entity.pdbx_description
1 polymer ?
#
loop_
_entity_poly.entity_id
_entity_poly.type
_entity_poly.pdbx_seq_one_letter_code
_entity_poly.pdbx_strand_id
1 'polypeptide(L)'
;MRKQYNLWAFYLILVCFGLATYSLYSNMKNTWLIAPPNYILLIISLIALILGIVGFKDKRNWWTKTRSWLTVILSSLTTVGLFLVVSFTLFFSSVGANEHIKTVSSTDGNYTIDFYRFDAGAAGSFGVRGELNGPLWFKKRIYLQHNVEQVQAEWKNNDKVSINNHILKLDEGDTYGYQ
;
A
#
# COMPACT_ATOMS: atom_id res chain seq x y z
N MET A 1 22.71 -0.81 26.56
CA MET A 1 21.35 -1.21 26.12
C MET A 1 20.40 -0.03 25.87
N ARG A 2 20.08 0.86 26.85
CA ARG A 2 19.12 1.97 26.64
C ARG A 2 19.43 2.93 25.47
N LYS A 3 20.72 3.26 25.25
CA LYS A 3 21.17 4.13 24.13
C LYS A 3 20.88 3.53 22.74
N GLN A 4 20.95 2.20 22.62
CA GLN A 4 20.72 1.51 21.36
C GLN A 4 19.23 1.55 20.97
N TYR A 5 18.31 1.39 21.92
CA TYR A 5 16.86 1.43 21.63
C TYR A 5 16.41 2.75 21.01
N ASN A 6 16.92 3.89 21.48
CA ASN A 6 16.58 5.20 20.92
C ASN A 6 17.07 5.35 19.47
N LEU A 7 18.29 4.89 19.17
CA LEU A 7 18.85 4.88 17.81
C LEU A 7 18.06 3.94 16.88
N TRP A 8 17.82 2.71 17.32
CA TRP A 8 17.05 1.74 16.54
C TRP A 8 15.62 2.21 16.28
N ALA A 9 14.95 2.75 17.30
CA ALA A 9 13.61 3.32 17.14
C ALA A 9 13.59 4.48 16.15
N PHE A 10 14.60 5.35 16.17
CA PHE A 10 14.72 6.47 15.24
C PHE A 10 14.88 6.00 13.79
N TYR A 11 15.78 5.06 13.51
CA TYR A 11 15.94 4.54 12.14
C TYR A 11 14.70 3.77 11.68
N LEU A 12 14.12 2.97 12.56
CA LEU A 12 12.92 2.19 12.26
C LEU A 12 11.75 3.10 11.92
N ILE A 13 11.53 4.21 12.66
CA ILE A 13 10.45 5.14 12.32
C ILE A 13 10.72 5.91 11.02
N LEU A 14 11.98 6.28 10.74
CA LEU A 14 12.31 6.94 9.47
C LEU A 14 12.02 6.05 8.26
N VAL A 15 12.41 4.78 8.33
CA VAL A 15 12.11 3.80 7.26
C VAL A 15 10.61 3.60 7.14
N CYS A 16 9.89 3.41 8.26
CA CYS A 16 8.45 3.24 8.27
C CYS A 16 7.71 4.45 7.67
N PHE A 17 8.11 5.66 8.04
CA PHE A 17 7.55 6.91 7.52
C PHE A 17 7.85 7.06 6.01
N GLY A 18 9.07 6.75 5.58
CA GLY A 18 9.45 6.72 4.16
C GLY A 18 8.60 5.75 3.34
N LEU A 19 8.38 4.54 3.84
CA LEU A 19 7.52 3.55 3.17
C LEU A 19 6.05 3.97 3.16
N ALA A 20 5.54 4.56 4.24
CA ALA A 20 4.15 5.06 4.31
C ALA A 20 3.92 6.22 3.33
N THR A 21 4.85 7.18 3.28
CA THR A 21 4.79 8.30 2.33
C THR A 21 4.95 7.84 0.89
N TYR A 22 5.83 6.87 0.61
CA TYR A 22 5.95 6.25 -0.70
C TYR A 22 4.67 5.50 -1.10
N SER A 23 4.06 4.76 -0.17
CA SER A 23 2.77 4.07 -0.41
C SER A 23 1.69 5.06 -0.84
N LEU A 24 1.59 6.20 -0.16
CA LEU A 24 0.66 7.28 -0.53
C LEU A 24 0.99 7.85 -1.91
N TYR A 25 2.25 8.18 -2.15
CA TYR A 25 2.71 8.68 -3.45
C TYR A 25 2.40 7.73 -4.60
N SER A 26 2.70 6.44 -4.43
CA SER A 26 2.43 5.40 -5.43
C SER A 26 0.94 5.26 -5.73
N ASN A 27 0.09 5.33 -4.70
CA ASN A 27 -1.36 5.33 -4.90
C ASN A 27 -1.86 6.53 -5.71
N MET A 28 -1.27 7.71 -5.52
CA MET A 28 -1.65 8.94 -6.25
C MET A 28 -1.13 8.98 -7.68
N LYS A 29 0.08 8.46 -7.92
CA LYS A 29 0.76 8.50 -9.23
C LYS A 29 0.64 7.21 -10.02
N ASN A 30 -0.10 6.23 -9.50
CA ASN A 30 -0.26 4.91 -10.08
C ASN A 30 1.08 4.21 -10.43
N THR A 31 2.09 4.42 -9.61
CA THR A 31 3.38 3.73 -9.74
C THR A 31 3.37 2.41 -8.95
N TRP A 32 4.41 1.60 -9.08
CA TRP A 32 4.58 0.39 -8.29
C TRP A 32 4.46 0.67 -6.78
N LEU A 33 3.56 -0.05 -6.12
CA LEU A 33 3.43 -0.07 -4.67
C LEU A 33 4.50 -0.99 -4.09
N ILE A 34 5.59 -0.39 -3.63
CA ILE A 34 6.78 -1.05 -3.06
C ILE A 34 6.76 -0.82 -1.54
N ALA A 35 5.62 -1.12 -0.90
CA ALA A 35 5.46 -0.97 0.53
C ALA A 35 4.73 -2.19 1.10
N PRO A 36 5.11 -2.66 2.31
CA PRO A 36 4.31 -3.64 3.01
C PRO A 36 2.88 -3.15 3.22
N PRO A 37 1.92 -4.06 3.42
CA PRO A 37 0.55 -3.70 3.77
C PRO A 37 0.49 -2.72 4.96
N ASN A 38 -0.46 -1.79 4.92
CA ASN A 38 -0.57 -0.70 5.90
C ASN A 38 -0.67 -1.18 7.36
N TYR A 39 -1.24 -2.36 7.61
CA TYR A 39 -1.30 -2.95 8.95
C TYR A 39 0.09 -3.40 9.47
N ILE A 40 1.00 -3.85 8.59
CA ILE A 40 2.38 -4.19 8.97
C ILE A 40 3.12 -2.90 9.35
N LEU A 41 2.95 -1.84 8.55
CA LEU A 41 3.53 -0.53 8.86
C LEU A 41 2.99 0.02 10.19
N LEU A 42 1.71 -0.20 10.50
CA LEU A 42 1.12 0.20 11.79
C LEU A 42 1.75 -0.54 12.98
N ILE A 43 1.99 -1.85 12.85
CA ILE A 43 2.66 -2.63 13.90
C ILE A 43 4.10 -2.13 14.09
N ILE A 44 4.82 -1.87 12.99
CA ILE A 44 6.18 -1.32 13.03
C ILE A 44 6.18 0.06 13.72
N SER A 45 5.24 0.95 13.39
CA SER A 45 5.18 2.28 14.00
C SER A 45 4.85 2.22 15.50
N LEU A 46 3.99 1.29 15.93
CA LEU A 46 3.70 1.04 17.34
C LEU A 46 4.94 0.54 18.10
N ILE A 47 5.69 -0.39 17.52
CA ILE A 47 6.96 -0.86 18.10
C ILE A 47 7.95 0.30 18.21
N ALA A 48 8.05 1.14 17.17
CA ALA A 48 8.89 2.33 17.18
C ALA A 48 8.52 3.29 18.32
N LEU A 49 7.22 3.51 18.53
CA LEU A 49 6.70 4.38 19.58
C LEU A 49 7.03 3.86 20.97
N ILE A 50 6.81 2.57 21.23
CA ILE A 50 7.13 1.93 22.52
C ILE A 50 8.62 2.05 22.80
N LEU A 51 9.48 1.71 21.83
CA LEU A 51 10.94 1.82 21.96
C LEU A 51 11.38 3.29 22.14
N GLY A 52 10.72 4.23 21.46
CA GLY A 52 10.96 5.66 21.58
C GLY A 52 10.67 6.17 23.00
N ILE A 53 9.54 5.78 23.59
CA ILE A 53 9.16 6.13 24.97
C ILE A 53 10.13 5.52 25.98
N VAL A 54 10.50 4.24 25.82
CA VAL A 54 11.49 3.58 26.68
C VAL A 54 12.87 4.25 26.57
N GLY A 55 13.24 4.66 25.36
CA GLY A 55 14.49 5.36 25.05
C GLY A 55 14.55 6.82 25.50
N PHE A 56 13.42 7.42 25.88
CA PHE A 56 13.31 8.84 26.27
C PHE A 56 13.97 9.16 27.63
N LYS A 57 14.26 8.14 28.44
CA LYS A 57 14.90 8.30 29.76
C LYS A 57 16.38 8.74 29.68
N ASP A 58 16.99 8.80 28.49
CA ASP A 58 18.39 9.21 28.32
C ASP A 58 18.51 10.75 28.17
N LYS A 59 19.12 11.41 29.17
CA LYS A 59 19.26 12.88 29.25
C LYS A 59 20.69 13.40 29.02
N ARG A 60 21.61 12.57 28.52
CA ARG A 60 23.05 12.90 28.49
C ARG A 60 23.46 14.02 27.52
N ASN A 61 22.80 14.15 26.37
CA ASN A 61 23.21 15.09 25.31
C ASN A 61 21.97 15.72 24.65
N TRP A 62 22.05 17.02 24.32
CA TRP A 62 20.98 17.74 23.63
C TRP A 62 20.60 17.09 22.29
N TRP A 63 21.57 16.61 21.50
CA TRP A 63 21.32 15.85 20.26
C TRP A 63 20.53 14.56 20.46
N THR A 64 20.74 13.89 21.60
CA THR A 64 19.99 12.67 21.93
C THR A 64 18.58 13.01 22.37
N LYS A 65 18.40 14.14 23.07
CA LYS A 65 17.10 14.65 23.48
C LYS A 65 16.25 15.06 22.28
N THR A 66 16.80 15.86 21.36
CA THR A 66 16.09 16.29 20.14
C THR A 66 15.67 15.09 19.29
N ARG A 67 16.58 14.14 19.05
CA ARG A 67 16.26 12.89 18.35
C ARG A 67 15.14 12.12 19.05
N SER A 68 15.19 11.97 20.37
CA SER A 68 14.16 11.24 21.11
C SER A 68 12.77 11.88 20.99
N TRP A 69 12.71 13.21 21.07
CA TRP A 69 11.47 13.96 20.86
C TRP A 69 10.94 13.76 19.45
N LEU A 70 11.80 13.90 18.43
CA LEU A 70 11.44 13.65 17.04
C LEU A 70 10.93 12.22 16.83
N THR A 71 11.59 11.20 17.38
CA THR A 71 11.13 9.81 17.29
C THR A 71 9.72 9.66 17.85
N VAL A 72 9.46 10.17 19.05
CA VAL A 72 8.14 10.03 19.72
C VAL A 72 7.06 10.79 18.94
N ILE A 73 7.33 12.04 18.54
CA ILE A 73 6.38 12.84 17.77
C ILE A 73 6.08 12.15 16.42
N LEU A 74 7.12 11.79 15.66
CA LEU A 74 6.95 11.19 14.34
C LEU A 74 6.25 9.82 14.42
N SER A 75 6.62 8.98 15.40
CA SER A 75 5.98 7.67 15.58
C SER A 75 4.53 7.79 16.05
N SER A 76 4.21 8.75 16.92
CA SER A 76 2.82 9.02 17.31
C SER A 76 1.96 9.45 16.12
N LEU A 77 2.42 10.43 15.33
CA LEU A 77 1.69 10.93 14.16
C LEU A 77 1.51 9.83 13.09
N THR A 78 2.58 9.09 12.80
CA THR A 78 2.54 7.99 11.82
C THR A 78 1.60 6.88 12.27
N THR A 79 1.60 6.53 13.56
CA THR A 79 0.69 5.52 14.11
C THR A 79 -0.76 5.95 14.01
N VAL A 80 -1.10 7.19 14.38
CA VAL A 80 -2.47 7.71 14.26
C VAL A 80 -2.91 7.72 12.79
N GLY A 81 -2.06 8.21 11.89
CA GLY A 81 -2.36 8.22 10.45
C GLY A 81 -2.61 6.83 9.88
N LEU A 82 -1.71 5.87 10.16
CA LEU A 82 -1.87 4.49 9.70
C LEU A 82 -3.09 3.80 10.34
N PHE A 83 -3.37 4.06 11.61
CA PHE A 83 -4.56 3.54 12.28
C PHE A 83 -5.84 4.01 11.62
N LEU A 84 -5.93 5.30 11.27
CA LEU A 84 -7.07 5.85 10.54
C LEU A 84 -7.20 5.19 9.16
N VAL A 85 -6.11 5.07 8.40
CA VAL A 85 -6.12 4.43 7.07
C VAL A 85 -6.55 2.96 7.15
N VAL A 86 -6.02 2.19 8.09
CA VAL A 86 -6.38 0.77 8.27
C VAL A 86 -7.85 0.64 8.69
N SER A 87 -8.30 1.44 9.66
CA SER A 87 -9.69 1.42 10.12
C SER A 87 -10.67 1.79 9.00
N PHE A 88 -10.34 2.84 8.23
CA PHE A 88 -11.13 3.25 7.08
C PHE A 88 -11.19 2.13 6.03
N THR A 89 -10.06 1.53 5.69
CA THR A 89 -10.01 0.44 4.70
C THR A 89 -10.86 -0.77 5.15
N LEU A 90 -10.73 -1.19 6.42
CA LEU A 90 -11.49 -2.31 6.96
C LEU A 90 -13.00 -2.03 6.97
N PHE A 91 -13.40 -0.81 7.35
CA PHE A 91 -14.79 -0.40 7.34
C PHE A 91 -15.39 -0.49 5.93
N PHE A 92 -14.74 0.11 4.93
CA PHE A 92 -15.24 0.08 3.55
C PHE A 92 -15.21 -1.31 2.92
N SER A 93 -14.19 -2.12 3.22
CA SER A 93 -14.18 -3.53 2.80
C SER A 93 -15.34 -4.33 3.40
N SER A 94 -15.75 -4.06 4.65
CA SER A 94 -16.87 -4.76 5.28
C SER A 94 -18.25 -4.42 4.69
N VAL A 95 -18.35 -3.28 4.00
CA VAL A 95 -19.59 -2.81 3.34
C VAL A 95 -19.58 -3.17 1.83
N GLY A 96 -18.61 -3.98 1.36
CA GLY A 96 -18.55 -4.43 -0.04
C GLY A 96 -18.01 -3.37 -1.01
N ALA A 97 -17.35 -2.32 -0.52
CA ALA A 97 -16.85 -1.23 -1.38
C ALA A 97 -15.65 -1.64 -2.25
N ASN A 98 -14.99 -2.76 -1.94
CA ASN A 98 -13.89 -3.31 -2.72
C ASN A 98 -13.84 -4.83 -2.59
N GLU A 99 -14.41 -5.52 -3.56
CA GLU A 99 -14.59 -6.97 -3.58
C GLU A 99 -13.65 -7.62 -4.58
N HIS A 100 -12.95 -8.68 -4.18
CA HIS A 100 -12.16 -9.48 -5.12
C HIS A 100 -13.11 -10.26 -6.04
N ILE A 101 -12.89 -10.15 -7.35
CA ILE A 101 -13.71 -10.82 -8.36
C ILE A 101 -13.05 -12.14 -8.78
N LYS A 102 -11.79 -12.04 -9.25
CA LYS A 102 -11.01 -13.18 -9.71
C LYS A 102 -9.54 -12.83 -9.85
N THR A 103 -8.73 -13.87 -9.89
CA THR A 103 -7.30 -13.82 -10.21
C THR A 103 -7.07 -14.55 -11.52
N VAL A 104 -6.25 -13.98 -12.41
CA VAL A 104 -5.83 -14.65 -13.66
C VAL A 104 -4.31 -14.63 -13.76
N SER A 105 -3.74 -15.73 -14.24
CA SER A 105 -2.29 -15.86 -14.43
C SER A 105 -1.98 -16.09 -15.91
N SER A 106 -0.84 -15.59 -16.38
CA SER A 106 -0.35 -15.83 -17.74
C SER A 106 -0.08 -17.31 -17.97
N THR A 107 -0.04 -17.73 -19.23
CA THR A 107 0.20 -19.12 -19.63
C THR A 107 1.52 -19.69 -19.12
N ASP A 108 2.54 -18.85 -18.94
CA ASP A 108 3.83 -19.21 -18.37
C ASP A 108 3.94 -18.97 -16.85
N GLY A 109 2.90 -18.40 -16.24
CA GLY A 109 2.85 -18.10 -14.80
C GLY A 109 3.65 -16.87 -14.35
N ASN A 110 4.31 -16.15 -15.26
CA ASN A 110 5.15 -15.00 -14.93
C ASN A 110 4.36 -13.77 -14.48
N TYR A 111 3.11 -13.62 -14.95
CA TYR A 111 2.24 -12.53 -14.57
C TYR A 111 0.98 -13.05 -13.89
N THR A 112 0.56 -12.36 -12.84
CA THR A 112 -0.69 -12.65 -12.14
C THR A 112 -1.42 -11.34 -11.88
N ILE A 113 -2.69 -11.28 -12.24
CA ILE A 113 -3.54 -10.09 -12.12
C ILE A 113 -4.72 -10.41 -11.21
N ASP A 114 -4.88 -9.62 -10.16
CA ASP A 114 -6.06 -9.64 -9.29
C ASP A 114 -7.05 -8.56 -9.74
N PHE A 115 -8.31 -8.94 -9.94
CA PHE A 115 -9.39 -8.01 -10.26
C PHE A 115 -10.27 -7.75 -9.04
N TYR A 116 -10.62 -6.48 -8.85
CA TYR A 116 -11.48 -6.01 -7.78
C TYR A 116 -12.62 -5.18 -8.34
N ARG A 117 -13.85 -5.43 -7.87
CA ARG A 117 -15.01 -4.57 -8.07
C ARG A 117 -14.97 -3.51 -6.99
N PHE A 118 -14.99 -2.24 -7.37
CA PHE A 118 -15.13 -1.15 -6.41
C PHE A 118 -16.50 -0.48 -6.58
N ASP A 119 -17.07 -0.09 -5.45
CA ASP A 119 -18.37 0.59 -5.39
C ASP A 119 -18.30 1.63 -4.27
N ALA A 120 -18.32 2.92 -4.63
CA ALA A 120 -18.29 4.01 -3.67
C ALA A 120 -19.68 4.40 -3.14
N GLY A 121 -20.73 3.61 -3.45
CA GLY A 121 -22.09 3.80 -2.96
C GLY A 121 -22.88 4.86 -3.74
N ALA A 122 -24.01 5.30 -3.16
CA ALA A 122 -25.06 6.05 -3.86
C ALA A 122 -24.62 7.36 -4.58
N ALA A 123 -23.56 8.01 -4.11
CA ALA A 123 -23.02 9.23 -4.71
C ALA A 123 -21.65 9.02 -5.36
N GLY A 124 -21.19 7.77 -5.42
CA GLY A 124 -19.85 7.40 -5.83
C GLY A 124 -19.80 6.66 -7.16
N SER A 125 -18.62 6.60 -7.76
CA SER A 125 -18.37 5.78 -8.94
C SER A 125 -18.22 4.32 -8.56
N PHE A 126 -18.64 3.42 -9.46
CA PHE A 126 -18.36 2.00 -9.37
C PHE A 126 -17.59 1.55 -10.61
N GLY A 127 -16.95 0.38 -10.52
CA GLY A 127 -16.17 -0.15 -11.63
C GLY A 127 -15.33 -1.36 -11.26
N VAL A 128 -14.39 -1.68 -12.16
CA VAL A 128 -13.41 -2.73 -11.98
C VAL A 128 -12.00 -2.14 -11.99
N ARG A 129 -11.16 -2.62 -11.08
CA ARG A 129 -9.71 -2.37 -11.04
C ARG A 129 -8.95 -3.67 -11.22
N GLY A 130 -7.85 -3.64 -11.98
CA GLY A 130 -6.89 -4.73 -12.11
C GLY A 130 -5.53 -4.36 -11.50
N GLU A 131 -5.02 -5.23 -10.63
CA GLU A 131 -3.73 -5.12 -9.97
C GLU A 131 -2.79 -6.24 -10.42
N LEU A 132 -1.67 -5.86 -11.03
CA LEU A 132 -0.57 -6.76 -11.34
C LEU A 132 0.22 -7.07 -10.07
N ASN A 133 0.38 -8.36 -9.78
CA ASN A 133 1.18 -8.84 -8.66
C ASN A 133 2.65 -8.91 -9.03
N GLY A 134 3.49 -8.30 -8.20
CA GLY A 134 4.95 -8.40 -8.25
C GLY A 134 5.51 -9.23 -7.09
N PRO A 135 6.82 -9.19 -6.88
CA PRO A 135 7.47 -9.92 -5.79
C PRO A 135 7.01 -9.47 -4.40
N LEU A 136 6.86 -10.42 -3.47
CA LEU A 136 6.39 -10.21 -2.09
C LEU A 136 5.02 -9.50 -2.01
N TRP A 137 5.04 -8.19 -1.79
CA TRP A 137 3.88 -7.32 -1.56
C TRP A 137 3.77 -6.25 -2.66
N PHE A 138 4.56 -6.37 -3.72
CA PHE A 138 4.57 -5.38 -4.77
C PHE A 138 3.32 -5.51 -5.61
N LYS A 139 2.66 -4.38 -5.85
CA LYS A 139 1.47 -4.32 -6.69
C LYS A 139 1.53 -3.12 -7.62
N LYS A 140 1.04 -3.26 -8.84
CA LYS A 140 0.85 -2.13 -9.78
C LYS A 140 -0.57 -2.16 -10.30
N ARG A 141 -1.31 -1.06 -10.23
CA ARG A 141 -2.63 -1.02 -10.87
C ARG A 141 -2.43 -0.74 -12.35
N ILE A 142 -2.93 -1.65 -13.17
CA ILE A 142 -2.74 -1.63 -14.62
C ILE A 142 -4.05 -1.38 -15.36
N TYR A 143 -5.19 -1.52 -14.68
CA TYR A 143 -6.50 -1.41 -15.29
C TYR A 143 -7.48 -0.71 -14.35
N LEU A 144 -8.22 0.27 -14.88
CA LEU A 144 -9.35 0.89 -14.23
C LEU A 144 -10.45 1.16 -15.27
N GLN A 145 -11.65 0.65 -15.02
CA GLN A 145 -12.81 0.96 -15.86
C GLN A 145 -14.02 1.26 -14.98
N HIS A 146 -14.61 2.42 -15.20
CA HIS A 146 -15.81 2.86 -14.50
C HIS A 146 -17.07 2.31 -15.18
N ASN A 147 -18.16 2.23 -14.42
CA ASN A 147 -19.50 1.81 -14.87
C ASN A 147 -19.55 0.38 -15.43
N VAL A 148 -18.72 -0.52 -14.90
CA VAL A 148 -18.71 -1.94 -15.28
C VAL A 148 -18.67 -2.81 -14.02
N GLU A 149 -19.48 -3.85 -13.98
CA GLU A 149 -19.59 -4.75 -12.82
C GLU A 149 -18.78 -6.05 -12.98
N GLN A 150 -18.57 -6.48 -14.23
CA GLN A 150 -17.94 -7.76 -14.55
C GLN A 150 -16.67 -7.57 -15.36
N VAL A 151 -15.75 -8.54 -15.23
CA VAL A 151 -14.48 -8.51 -15.96
C VAL A 151 -14.28 -9.78 -16.77
N GLN A 152 -14.17 -9.60 -18.08
CA GLN A 152 -13.75 -10.62 -19.02
C GLN A 152 -12.27 -10.40 -19.30
N ALA A 153 -11.44 -11.32 -18.81
CA ALA A 153 -9.98 -11.25 -18.91
C ALA A 153 -9.52 -12.54 -19.60
N GLU A 154 -8.84 -12.38 -20.73
CA GLU A 154 -8.33 -13.48 -21.54
C GLU A 154 -6.88 -13.17 -21.94
N TRP A 155 -5.97 -14.10 -21.66
CA TRP A 155 -4.58 -14.01 -22.10
C TRP A 155 -4.50 -14.31 -23.60
N LYS A 156 -3.89 -13.41 -24.36
CA LYS A 156 -3.64 -13.62 -25.80
C LYS A 156 -2.30 -14.31 -26.04
N ASN A 157 -1.35 -14.12 -25.13
CA ASN A 157 -0.05 -14.77 -25.07
C ASN A 157 0.53 -14.55 -23.64
N ASN A 158 1.84 -14.76 -23.45
CA ASN A 158 2.48 -14.67 -22.12
C ASN A 158 2.51 -13.25 -21.54
N ASP A 159 2.58 -12.21 -22.37
CA ASP A 159 2.79 -10.81 -21.99
C ASP A 159 1.61 -9.89 -22.31
N LYS A 160 0.61 -10.36 -23.07
CA LYS A 160 -0.57 -9.57 -23.47
C LYS A 160 -1.85 -10.19 -22.96
N VAL A 161 -2.66 -9.33 -22.35
CA VAL A 161 -3.97 -9.67 -21.81
C VAL A 161 -5.03 -8.76 -22.40
N SER A 162 -6.17 -9.34 -22.77
CA SER A 162 -7.37 -8.61 -23.16
C SER A 162 -8.31 -8.54 -21.98
N ILE A 163 -8.62 -7.33 -21.50
CA ILE A 163 -9.50 -7.05 -20.37
C ILE A 163 -10.66 -6.19 -20.87
N ASN A 164 -11.89 -6.72 -20.88
CA ASN A 164 -13.10 -6.07 -21.41
C ASN A 164 -12.85 -5.38 -22.78
N ASN A 165 -12.27 -6.13 -23.72
CA ASN A 165 -11.90 -5.69 -25.06
C ASN A 165 -10.74 -4.66 -25.15
N HIS A 166 -10.08 -4.33 -24.04
CA HIS A 166 -8.84 -3.55 -24.03
C HIS A 166 -7.63 -4.46 -23.94
N ILE A 167 -6.72 -4.35 -24.92
CA ILE A 167 -5.47 -5.12 -24.94
C ILE A 167 -4.40 -4.32 -24.20
N LEU A 168 -3.78 -4.94 -23.20
CA LEU A 168 -2.62 -4.42 -22.48
C LEU A 168 -1.41 -5.29 -22.76
N LYS A 169 -0.28 -4.66 -23.10
CA LYS A 169 1.03 -5.31 -23.19
C LYS A 169 1.83 -5.04 -21.92
N LEU A 170 2.00 -6.05 -21.08
CA LEU A 170 2.56 -5.91 -19.74
C LEU A 170 4.07 -5.69 -19.75
N ASP A 171 4.76 -6.20 -20.76
CA ASP A 171 6.19 -6.01 -21.01
C ASP A 171 6.55 -4.58 -21.41
N GLU A 172 5.69 -3.92 -22.19
CA GLU A 172 5.78 -2.50 -22.53
C GLU A 172 5.33 -1.58 -21.37
N GLY A 173 4.71 -2.16 -20.33
CA GLY A 173 4.28 -1.46 -19.13
C GLY A 173 2.93 -0.73 -19.25
N ASP A 174 2.12 -1.12 -20.23
CA ASP A 174 0.83 -0.52 -20.56
C ASP A 174 -0.12 -0.45 -19.36
N THR A 175 -0.94 0.60 -19.33
CA THR A 175 -2.02 0.77 -18.36
C THR A 175 -3.26 1.35 -19.02
N TYR A 176 -4.44 0.97 -18.55
CA TYR A 176 -5.72 1.50 -19.00
C TYR A 176 -6.48 2.19 -17.87
N GLY A 177 -7.11 3.33 -18.17
CA GLY A 177 -7.92 4.11 -17.21
C GLY A 177 -7.13 4.99 -16.24
N TYR A 178 -5.80 5.01 -16.36
CA TYR A 178 -4.91 5.88 -15.60
C TYR A 178 -4.22 6.82 -16.60
N GLN A 179 -4.75 8.05 -16.73
CA GLN A 179 -4.17 9.15 -17.50
C GLN A 179 -3.67 10.25 -16.55
#